data_AF-A0A2R2ISC7-F1
#
_entry.id   AF-A0A2R2ISC7-F1
#
_cell.length_a   1.000
_cell.length_b   1.000
_cell.length_c   1.000
_cell.angle_alpha   90.00
_cell.angle_beta   90.00
_cell.angle_gamma   90.00
#
_symmetry.space_group_name_H-M   'P 1'
#
loop_
_entity.id
_entity.type
_entity.pdbx_description
1 polymer ?
#
loop_
_entity_poly.entity_id
_entity_poly.type
_entity_poly.pdbx_seq_one_letter_code
_entity_poly.pdbx_strand_id
1 'polypeptide(L)'
;MAAEDIKDLVVIEKTSVQEVFLHRELLDVILEQIRDKALSIAPDLSTATSRKNIASVAYNVAKAKTYLDDLAKERVAELKDLPKQIDESRKYMRDFLDRLKDEVRQPLTDWEAEQERIAAEKKAAEEAAALARQIEADHEIALLMNREFDRVAEEKRQADLRAQQERDAEIARQAEEKARREVEEKAEAERQAAIQREVDAKIAAERAEQERLAAEQRAKDAEARAAREKAEAEERIRQTQAKAEQDRLEAAERAKQAAIQAEADRIRAAEEAAAAERRRQDLERQAAAAEQKRREADKAHKATINRAVLDALLTETNISEEQAKAVVVAIARGLVPHITLMY
;
A
#
# COMPACT_ATOMS: atom_id res chain seq x y z
N MET A 1 125.02 -72.47 -92.53
CA MET A 1 124.52 -72.27 -91.15
C MET A 1 123.10 -71.76 -91.27
N ALA A 2 122.14 -72.50 -90.71
CA ALA A 2 120.72 -72.19 -90.75
C ALA A 2 120.44 -70.95 -89.89
N ALA A 3 119.43 -70.16 -90.27
CA ALA A 3 119.01 -68.97 -89.55
C ALA A 3 118.46 -69.35 -88.18
N GLU A 4 119.18 -68.99 -87.11
CA GLU A 4 118.70 -69.13 -85.73
C GLU A 4 117.45 -68.26 -85.50
N ASP A 5 116.51 -68.80 -84.71
CA ASP A 5 115.22 -68.18 -84.43
C ASP A 5 115.37 -66.99 -83.46
N ILE A 6 114.56 -65.96 -83.66
CA ILE A 6 114.62 -64.67 -82.91
C ILE A 6 114.47 -64.80 -81.41
N LYS A 7 113.78 -65.85 -80.94
CA LYS A 7 113.65 -66.15 -79.51
C LYS A 7 115.00 -66.47 -78.85
N ASP A 8 116.00 -66.88 -79.62
CA ASP A 8 117.35 -67.16 -79.14
C ASP A 8 118.28 -65.93 -79.22
N LEU A 9 117.85 -64.84 -79.86
CA LEU A 9 118.71 -63.67 -80.06
C LEU A 9 118.67 -62.66 -78.90
N VAL A 10 117.51 -62.45 -78.25
CA VAL A 10 117.38 -61.63 -77.03
C VAL A 10 116.14 -62.10 -76.24
N VAL A 11 116.35 -62.80 -75.13
CA VAL A 11 115.31 -63.09 -74.15
C VAL A 11 115.31 -61.96 -73.12
N ILE A 12 114.36 -61.03 -73.22
CA ILE A 12 114.11 -60.08 -72.13
C ILE A 12 113.09 -60.75 -71.20
N GLU A 13 113.49 -61.04 -69.97
CA GLU A 13 112.55 -61.50 -68.95
C GLU A 13 111.47 -60.43 -68.74
N LYS A 14 110.19 -60.84 -68.68
CA LYS A 14 109.03 -59.93 -68.56
C LYS A 14 109.16 -58.94 -67.39
N THR A 15 109.85 -59.33 -66.33
CA THR A 15 110.11 -58.53 -65.12
C THR A 15 111.05 -57.33 -65.39
N SER A 16 112.00 -57.47 -66.32
CA SER A 16 113.01 -56.44 -66.63
C SER A 16 112.60 -55.52 -67.78
N VAL A 17 111.44 -55.76 -68.41
CA VAL A 17 110.91 -54.95 -69.51
C VAL A 17 110.76 -53.49 -69.06
N GLN A 18 110.23 -53.24 -67.87
CA GLN A 18 110.06 -51.87 -67.38
C GLN A 18 111.41 -51.13 -67.25
N GLU A 19 112.43 -51.78 -66.71
CA GLU A 19 113.76 -51.17 -66.51
C GLU A 19 114.48 -50.94 -67.84
N VAL A 20 114.42 -51.90 -68.76
CA VAL A 20 115.01 -51.78 -70.09
C VAL A 20 114.41 -50.62 -70.88
N PHE A 21 113.09 -50.44 -70.85
CA PHE A 21 112.41 -49.35 -71.56
C PHE A 21 112.45 -48.01 -70.82
N LEU A 22 112.74 -47.99 -69.53
CA LEU A 22 112.94 -46.77 -68.75
C LEU A 22 114.36 -46.21 -68.91
N HIS A 23 115.36 -47.09 -69.00
CA HIS A 23 116.77 -46.73 -69.13
C HIS A 23 117.26 -46.95 -70.57
N ARG A 24 117.32 -45.85 -71.33
CA ARG A 24 117.75 -45.85 -72.73
C ARG A 24 119.10 -46.56 -72.94
N GLU A 25 120.04 -46.44 -72.01
CA GLU A 25 121.36 -47.10 -72.08
C GLU A 25 121.25 -48.63 -72.12
N LEU A 26 120.33 -49.23 -71.35
CA LEU A 26 120.11 -50.68 -71.35
C LEU A 26 119.43 -51.15 -72.65
N LEU A 27 118.50 -50.35 -73.16
CA LEU A 27 117.89 -50.61 -74.47
C LEU A 27 118.92 -50.51 -75.59
N ASP A 28 119.80 -49.51 -75.56
CA ASP A 28 120.86 -49.33 -76.56
C ASP A 28 121.81 -50.53 -76.58
N VAL A 29 122.20 -51.10 -75.42
CA VAL A 29 123.01 -52.34 -75.35
C VAL A 29 122.32 -53.52 -76.05
N ILE A 30 121.01 -53.69 -75.85
CA ILE A 30 120.23 -54.75 -76.48
C ILE A 30 120.12 -54.53 -78.00
N LEU A 31 119.91 -53.30 -78.43
CA LEU A 31 119.85 -52.94 -79.84
C LEU A 31 121.21 -53.11 -80.54
N GLU A 32 122.32 -52.80 -79.85
CA GLU A 32 123.68 -53.04 -80.33
C GLU A 32 123.97 -54.55 -80.49
N GLN A 33 123.55 -55.38 -79.53
CA GLN A 33 123.66 -56.84 -79.66
C GLN A 33 122.88 -57.38 -80.87
N ILE A 34 121.68 -56.86 -81.13
CA ILE A 34 120.88 -57.23 -82.32
C ILE A 34 121.60 -56.77 -83.60
N ARG A 35 122.18 -55.57 -83.59
CA ARG A 35 122.94 -55.02 -84.73
C ARG A 35 124.17 -55.87 -85.04
N ASP A 36 124.98 -56.19 -84.03
CA ASP A 36 126.21 -56.98 -84.20
C ASP A 36 125.90 -58.38 -84.73
N LYS A 37 124.86 -59.02 -84.19
CA LYS A 37 124.39 -60.32 -84.69
C LYS A 37 123.88 -60.23 -86.13
N ALA A 38 123.11 -59.18 -86.48
CA ALA A 38 122.60 -58.99 -87.83
C ALA A 38 123.70 -58.70 -88.87
N LEU A 39 124.76 -57.98 -88.47
CA LEU A 39 125.90 -57.62 -89.34
C LEU A 39 127.04 -58.64 -89.35
N SER A 40 127.04 -59.62 -88.44
CA SER A 40 128.05 -60.70 -88.38
C SER A 40 128.05 -61.60 -89.63
N ILE A 41 126.93 -61.63 -90.37
CA ILE A 41 126.80 -62.37 -91.61
C ILE A 41 127.35 -61.49 -92.75
N ALA A 42 128.51 -61.84 -93.27
CA ALA A 42 129.12 -61.13 -94.40
C ALA A 42 128.15 -61.07 -95.59
N PRO A 43 127.90 -59.88 -96.19
CA PRO A 43 126.95 -59.72 -97.27
C PRO A 43 127.51 -60.30 -98.57
N ASP A 44 127.38 -61.61 -98.73
CA ASP A 44 127.65 -62.29 -99.98
C ASP A 44 126.40 -62.26 -100.87
N LEU A 45 126.50 -61.62 -102.03
CA LEU A 45 125.43 -61.56 -103.03
C LEU A 45 125.62 -62.56 -104.17
N SER A 46 126.67 -63.38 -104.14
CA SER A 46 127.07 -64.24 -105.26
C SER A 46 126.09 -65.38 -105.53
N THR A 47 125.40 -65.93 -104.51
CA THR A 47 124.47 -67.06 -104.67
C THR A 47 123.02 -66.72 -104.29
N ALA A 48 122.06 -67.45 -104.87
CA ALA A 48 120.64 -67.31 -104.50
C ALA A 48 120.38 -67.67 -103.03
N THR A 49 121.18 -68.59 -102.47
CA THR A 49 121.09 -69.01 -101.06
C THR A 49 121.59 -67.92 -100.12
N SER A 50 122.72 -67.27 -100.41
CA SER A 50 123.23 -66.19 -99.56
C SER A 50 122.32 -64.96 -99.57
N ARG A 51 121.69 -64.62 -100.71
CA ARG A 51 120.66 -63.57 -100.77
C ARG A 51 119.41 -63.90 -99.94
N LYS A 52 118.95 -65.17 -99.92
CA LYS A 52 117.82 -65.60 -99.08
C LYS A 52 118.16 -65.54 -97.59
N ASN A 53 119.40 -65.85 -97.20
CA ASN A 53 119.84 -65.73 -95.82
C ASN A 53 119.82 -64.27 -95.34
N ILE A 54 120.29 -63.32 -96.17
CA ILE A 54 120.20 -61.87 -95.86
C ILE A 54 118.74 -61.44 -95.67
N ALA A 55 117.83 -61.89 -96.54
CA ALA A 55 116.40 -61.60 -96.40
C ALA A 55 115.80 -62.21 -95.11
N SER A 56 116.22 -63.41 -94.73
CA SER A 56 115.80 -64.06 -93.48
C SER A 56 116.29 -63.31 -92.24
N VAL A 57 117.52 -62.80 -92.26
CA VAL A 57 118.08 -62.00 -91.16
C VAL A 57 117.33 -60.67 -91.02
N ALA A 58 117.04 -59.99 -92.14
CA ALA A 58 116.24 -58.76 -92.12
C ALA A 58 114.81 -59.01 -91.61
N TYR A 59 114.19 -60.12 -92.02
CA TYR A 59 112.90 -60.55 -91.48
C TYR A 59 112.99 -60.85 -89.97
N ASN A 60 114.11 -61.39 -89.52
CA ASN A 60 114.32 -61.67 -88.11
C ASN A 60 114.39 -60.38 -87.27
N VAL A 61 115.11 -59.36 -87.75
CA VAL A 61 115.14 -58.03 -87.14
C VAL A 61 113.73 -57.40 -87.08
N ALA A 62 112.91 -57.58 -88.12
CA ALA A 62 111.54 -57.06 -88.13
C ALA A 62 110.62 -57.71 -87.07
N LYS A 63 110.74 -59.02 -86.83
CA LYS A 63 109.98 -59.65 -85.74
C LYS A 63 110.53 -59.27 -84.37
N ALA A 64 111.85 -59.11 -84.21
CA ALA A 64 112.45 -58.65 -82.95
C ALA A 64 111.91 -57.26 -82.56
N LYS A 65 111.80 -56.34 -83.53
CA LYS A 65 111.12 -55.04 -83.34
C LYS A 65 109.69 -55.21 -82.81
N THR A 66 108.91 -56.06 -83.48
CA THR A 66 107.49 -56.27 -83.14
C THR A 66 107.34 -56.86 -81.74
N TYR A 67 108.19 -57.84 -81.39
CA TYR A 67 108.22 -58.47 -80.08
C TYR A 67 108.54 -57.48 -78.95
N LEU A 68 109.55 -56.63 -79.14
CA LEU A 68 109.93 -55.60 -78.17
C LEU A 68 108.81 -54.56 -77.97
N ASP A 69 108.16 -54.13 -79.06
CA ASP A 69 107.03 -53.19 -79.01
C ASP A 69 105.80 -53.79 -78.30
N ASP A 70 105.48 -55.06 -78.57
CA ASP A 70 104.36 -55.75 -77.92
C ASP A 70 104.60 -55.95 -76.41
N LEU A 71 105.82 -56.29 -75.99
CA LEU A 71 106.18 -56.39 -74.56
C LEU A 71 106.06 -55.05 -73.84
N ALA A 72 106.53 -53.96 -74.46
CA ALA A 72 106.40 -52.62 -73.87
C ALA A 72 104.92 -52.22 -73.75
N LYS A 73 104.09 -52.52 -74.75
CA LYS A 73 102.65 -52.26 -74.72
C LYS A 73 101.93 -53.06 -73.63
N GLU A 74 102.22 -54.34 -73.50
CA GLU A 74 101.68 -55.21 -72.44
C GLU A 74 102.02 -54.62 -71.06
N ARG A 75 103.28 -54.23 -70.84
CA ARG A 75 103.71 -53.65 -69.56
C ARG A 75 103.08 -52.31 -69.26
N VAL A 76 102.94 -51.43 -70.25
CA VAL A 76 102.25 -50.13 -70.07
C VAL A 76 100.77 -50.32 -69.78
N ALA A 77 100.11 -51.34 -70.35
CA ALA A 77 98.72 -51.66 -70.06
C ALA A 77 98.55 -52.12 -68.60
N GLU A 78 99.41 -53.02 -68.11
CA GLU A 78 99.43 -53.44 -66.71
C GLU A 78 99.64 -52.25 -65.75
N LEU A 79 100.62 -51.39 -66.03
CA LEU A 79 100.91 -50.21 -65.20
C LEU A 79 99.74 -49.22 -65.16
N LYS A 80 98.95 -49.11 -66.24
CA LYS A 80 97.75 -48.27 -66.28
C LYS A 80 96.56 -48.90 -65.55
N ASP A 81 96.56 -50.21 -65.35
CA ASP A 81 95.51 -50.93 -64.65
C ASP A 81 95.69 -50.90 -63.11
N LEU A 82 96.95 -50.90 -62.64
CA LEU A 82 97.29 -50.80 -61.21
C LEU A 82 96.54 -49.66 -60.47
N PRO A 83 96.50 -48.41 -60.97
CA PRO A 83 95.76 -47.33 -60.32
C PRO A 83 94.27 -47.64 -60.12
N LYS A 84 93.62 -48.30 -61.09
CA LYS A 84 92.20 -48.68 -60.98
C LYS A 84 91.98 -49.68 -59.85
N GLN A 85 92.83 -50.71 -59.79
CA GLN A 85 92.78 -51.72 -58.72
C GLN A 85 93.03 -51.10 -57.34
N ILE A 86 93.95 -50.13 -57.26
CA ILE A 86 94.22 -49.39 -56.03
C ILE A 86 92.99 -48.57 -55.63
N ASP A 87 92.36 -47.83 -56.54
CA ASP A 87 91.19 -47.03 -56.20
C ASP A 87 89.97 -47.87 -55.80
N GLU A 88 89.76 -49.02 -56.44
CA GLU A 88 88.75 -50.01 -56.04
C GLU A 88 89.03 -50.53 -54.62
N SER A 89 90.27 -50.92 -54.34
CA SER A 89 90.69 -51.37 -53.01
C SER A 89 90.54 -50.27 -51.95
N ARG A 90 90.85 -49.01 -52.30
CA ARG A 90 90.67 -47.85 -51.42
C ARG A 90 89.19 -47.57 -51.13
N LYS A 91 88.32 -47.77 -52.12
CA LYS A 91 86.87 -47.66 -51.92
C LYS A 91 86.36 -48.77 -51.00
N TYR A 92 86.72 -50.02 -51.29
CA TYR A 92 86.38 -51.16 -50.45
C TYR A 92 86.83 -50.96 -48.99
N MET A 93 88.07 -50.49 -48.79
CA MET A 93 88.61 -50.18 -47.47
C MET A 93 87.77 -49.13 -46.73
N ARG A 94 87.37 -48.04 -47.41
CA ARG A 94 86.52 -47.01 -46.79
C ARG A 94 85.15 -47.56 -46.42
N ASP A 95 84.48 -48.21 -47.36
CA ASP A 95 83.14 -48.75 -47.17
C ASP A 95 83.12 -49.81 -46.03
N PHE A 96 84.16 -50.64 -45.95
CA PHE A 96 84.33 -51.62 -44.87
C PHE A 96 84.53 -50.94 -43.50
N LEU A 97 85.40 -49.94 -43.41
CA LEU A 97 85.67 -49.23 -42.16
C LEU A 97 84.47 -48.41 -41.68
N ASP A 98 83.71 -47.79 -42.59
CA ASP A 98 82.48 -47.07 -42.25
C ASP A 98 81.42 -48.03 -41.70
N ARG A 99 81.22 -49.19 -42.35
CA ARG A 99 80.32 -50.23 -41.83
C ARG A 99 80.75 -50.73 -40.46
N LEU A 100 82.04 -51.02 -40.27
CA LEU A 100 82.57 -51.48 -38.99
C LEU A 100 82.38 -50.43 -37.88
N LYS A 101 82.56 -49.14 -38.19
CA LYS A 101 82.31 -48.03 -37.25
C LYS A 101 80.85 -48.02 -36.80
N ASP A 102 79.92 -48.19 -37.74
CA ASP A 102 78.49 -48.19 -37.44
C ASP A 102 78.10 -49.43 -36.62
N GLU A 103 78.60 -50.62 -36.98
CA GLU A 103 78.41 -51.86 -36.21
C GLU A 103 78.96 -51.76 -34.78
N VAL A 104 80.14 -51.17 -34.60
CA VAL A 104 80.73 -50.95 -33.27
C VAL A 104 79.92 -49.95 -32.45
N ARG A 105 79.30 -48.95 -33.10
CA ARG A 105 78.48 -47.93 -32.42
C ARG A 105 77.04 -48.39 -32.16
N GLN A 106 76.56 -49.39 -32.87
CA GLN A 106 75.17 -49.85 -32.80
C GLN A 106 74.76 -50.30 -31.38
N PRO A 107 75.54 -51.12 -30.64
CA PRO A 107 75.18 -51.50 -29.27
C PRO A 107 75.01 -50.31 -28.31
N LEU A 108 75.81 -49.25 -28.49
CA LEU A 108 75.67 -48.02 -27.69
C LEU A 108 74.37 -47.29 -28.05
N THR A 109 74.06 -47.21 -29.34
CA THR A 109 72.84 -46.55 -29.83
C THR A 109 71.59 -47.28 -29.32
N ASP A 110 71.60 -48.62 -29.35
CA ASP A 110 70.50 -49.44 -28.83
C ASP A 110 70.34 -49.29 -27.31
N TRP A 111 71.45 -49.19 -26.58
CA TRP A 111 71.43 -48.95 -25.13
C TRP A 111 70.91 -47.56 -24.78
N GLU A 112 71.32 -46.51 -25.51
CA GLU A 112 70.83 -45.14 -25.32
C GLU A 112 69.31 -45.06 -25.55
N ALA A 113 68.79 -45.71 -26.60
CA ALA A 113 67.36 -45.79 -26.89
C ALA A 113 66.58 -46.54 -25.79
N GLU A 114 67.15 -47.63 -25.27
CA GLU A 114 66.55 -48.38 -24.16
C GLU A 114 66.53 -47.56 -22.86
N GLN A 115 67.60 -46.81 -22.56
CA GLN A 115 67.62 -45.91 -21.41
C GLN A 115 66.56 -44.80 -21.52
N GLU A 116 66.36 -44.24 -22.71
CA GLU A 116 65.31 -43.25 -22.95
C GLU A 116 63.92 -43.84 -22.72
N ARG A 117 63.68 -45.07 -23.20
CA ARG A 117 62.42 -45.79 -22.94
C ARG A 117 62.20 -46.05 -21.46
N ILE A 118 63.21 -46.55 -20.75
CA ILE A 118 63.13 -46.79 -19.30
C ILE A 118 62.87 -45.49 -18.54
N ALA A 119 63.52 -44.39 -18.93
CA ALA A 119 63.31 -43.09 -18.31
C ALA A 119 61.88 -42.58 -18.53
N ALA A 120 61.35 -42.71 -19.75
CA ALA A 120 59.97 -42.35 -20.07
C ALA A 120 58.96 -43.21 -19.29
N GLU A 121 59.18 -44.52 -19.20
CA GLU A 121 58.33 -45.44 -18.44
C GLU A 121 58.37 -45.14 -16.94
N LYS A 122 59.55 -44.90 -16.36
CA LYS A 122 59.68 -44.48 -14.95
C LYS A 122 58.95 -43.18 -14.67
N LYS A 123 59.09 -42.19 -15.54
CA LYS A 123 58.38 -40.91 -15.41
C LYS A 123 56.87 -41.11 -15.44
N ALA A 124 56.36 -41.92 -16.37
CA ALA A 124 54.95 -42.25 -16.44
C ALA A 124 54.46 -43.01 -15.19
N ALA A 125 55.27 -43.92 -14.65
CA ALA A 125 54.96 -44.64 -13.42
C ALA A 125 54.95 -43.72 -12.18
N GLU A 126 55.88 -42.78 -12.09
CA GLU A 126 55.92 -41.77 -11.02
C GLU A 126 54.71 -40.83 -11.08
N GLU A 127 54.32 -40.37 -12.27
CA GLU A 127 53.12 -39.55 -12.48
C GLU A 127 51.85 -40.33 -12.12
N ALA A 128 51.75 -41.60 -12.52
CA ALA A 128 50.63 -42.46 -12.16
C ALA A 128 50.54 -42.71 -10.64
N ALA A 129 51.69 -42.95 -9.98
CA ALA A 129 51.74 -43.12 -8.53
C ALA A 129 51.43 -41.83 -7.77
N ALA A 130 51.82 -40.66 -8.29
CA ALA A 130 51.44 -39.37 -7.73
C ALA A 130 49.94 -39.12 -7.86
N LEU A 131 49.35 -39.43 -9.02
CA LEU A 131 47.91 -39.31 -9.25
C LEU A 131 47.12 -40.26 -8.34
N ALA A 132 47.56 -41.50 -8.18
CA ALA A 132 46.93 -42.47 -7.27
C ALA A 132 46.90 -41.96 -5.82
N ARG A 133 48.01 -41.38 -5.34
CA ARG A 133 48.08 -40.77 -4.00
C ARG A 133 47.14 -39.57 -3.86
N GLN A 134 47.00 -38.74 -4.90
CA GLN A 134 46.03 -37.64 -4.88
C GLN A 134 44.60 -38.14 -4.84
N ILE A 135 44.25 -39.15 -5.64
CA ILE A 135 42.91 -39.74 -5.65
C ILE A 135 42.54 -40.30 -4.28
N GLU A 136 43.47 -40.99 -3.60
CA GLU A 136 43.24 -41.51 -2.26
C GLU A 136 43.02 -40.40 -1.23
N ALA A 137 43.85 -39.34 -1.26
CA ALA A 137 43.69 -38.18 -0.39
C ALA A 137 42.36 -37.44 -0.63
N ASP A 138 42.01 -37.22 -1.90
CA ASP A 138 40.75 -36.57 -2.29
C ASP A 138 39.54 -37.43 -1.89
N HIS A 139 39.67 -38.76 -1.98
CA HIS A 139 38.63 -39.69 -1.53
C HIS A 139 38.41 -39.62 -0.01
N GLU A 140 39.49 -39.60 0.78
CA GLU A 140 39.39 -39.41 2.24
C GLU A 140 38.71 -38.08 2.60
N ILE A 141 39.10 -36.99 1.92
CA ILE A 141 38.47 -35.68 2.11
C ILE A 141 36.98 -35.73 1.76
N ALA A 142 36.62 -36.36 0.64
CA ALA A 142 35.22 -36.49 0.23
C ALA A 142 34.38 -37.27 1.26
N LEU A 143 34.93 -38.34 1.86
CA LEU A 143 34.26 -39.09 2.93
C LEU A 143 34.05 -38.23 4.19
N LEU A 144 35.05 -37.42 4.57
CA LEU A 144 34.92 -36.49 5.70
C LEU A 144 33.85 -35.42 5.44
N MET A 145 33.81 -34.85 4.22
CA MET A 145 32.80 -33.87 3.84
C MET A 145 31.39 -34.46 3.84
N ASN A 146 31.22 -35.68 3.32
CA ASN A 146 29.92 -36.38 3.37
C ASN A 146 29.46 -36.61 4.80
N ARG A 147 30.37 -37.05 5.68
CA ARG A 147 30.05 -37.24 7.10
C ARG A 147 29.61 -35.95 7.78
N GLU A 148 30.25 -34.83 7.45
CA GLU A 148 29.86 -33.53 8.02
C GLU A 148 28.51 -33.05 7.46
N PHE A 149 28.24 -33.29 6.18
CA PHE A 149 26.92 -33.01 5.60
C PHE A 149 25.82 -33.83 6.28
N ASP A 150 26.04 -35.13 6.51
CA ASP A 150 25.11 -36.00 7.22
C ASP A 150 24.87 -35.53 8.65
N ARG A 151 25.93 -35.09 9.35
CA ARG A 151 25.81 -34.49 10.69
C ARG A 151 24.93 -33.24 10.66
N VAL A 152 25.20 -32.29 9.77
CA VAL A 152 24.43 -31.05 9.65
C VAL A 152 22.96 -31.35 9.29
N ALA A 153 22.73 -32.33 8.41
CA ALA A 153 21.39 -32.75 8.05
C ALA A 153 20.64 -33.39 9.22
N GLU A 154 21.32 -34.17 10.07
CA GLU A 154 20.74 -34.71 11.31
C GLU A 154 20.48 -33.61 12.33
N GLU A 155 21.42 -32.69 12.56
CA GLU A 155 21.24 -31.55 13.47
C GLU A 155 20.05 -30.69 13.06
N LYS A 156 19.88 -30.44 11.76
CA LYS A 156 18.71 -29.73 11.24
C LYS A 156 17.42 -30.50 11.49
N ARG A 157 17.39 -31.82 11.25
CA ARG A 157 16.22 -32.68 11.55
C ARG A 157 15.87 -32.64 13.04
N GLN A 158 16.86 -32.69 13.92
CA GLN A 158 16.66 -32.59 15.37
C GLN A 158 16.16 -31.20 15.77
N ALA A 159 16.68 -30.13 15.17
CA ALA A 159 16.21 -28.77 15.42
C ALA A 159 14.75 -28.59 14.95
N ASP A 160 14.41 -29.10 13.77
CA ASP A 160 13.04 -29.07 13.24
C ASP A 160 12.08 -29.85 14.15
N LEU A 161 12.48 -31.03 14.64
CA LEU A 161 11.69 -31.82 15.59
C LEU A 161 11.48 -31.08 16.92
N ARG A 162 12.53 -30.46 17.47
CA ARG A 162 12.42 -29.63 18.69
C ARG A 162 11.48 -28.45 18.47
N ALA A 163 11.60 -27.77 17.32
CA ALA A 163 10.71 -26.66 16.98
C ALA A 163 9.25 -27.09 16.81
N GLN A 164 8.99 -28.31 16.33
CA GLN A 164 7.64 -28.90 16.32
C GLN A 164 7.14 -29.17 17.73
N GLN A 165 7.95 -29.83 18.57
CA GLN A 165 7.60 -30.11 19.96
C GLN A 165 7.32 -28.83 20.76
N GLU A 166 8.11 -27.77 20.56
CA GLU A 166 7.89 -26.47 21.20
C GLU A 166 6.58 -25.83 20.74
N ARG A 167 6.25 -25.88 19.44
CA ARG A 167 4.96 -25.39 18.92
C ARG A 167 3.80 -26.19 19.47
N ASP A 168 3.91 -27.51 19.49
CA ASP A 168 2.87 -28.38 20.02
C ASP A 168 2.66 -28.13 21.53
N ALA A 169 3.75 -27.93 22.28
CA ALA A 169 3.69 -27.57 23.70
C ALA A 169 3.10 -26.16 23.92
N GLU A 170 3.38 -25.20 23.04
CA GLU A 170 2.79 -23.87 23.09
C GLU A 170 1.29 -23.91 22.78
N ILE A 171 0.89 -24.66 21.75
CA ILE A 171 -0.52 -24.88 21.41
C ILE A 171 -1.24 -25.57 22.57
N ALA A 172 -0.62 -26.59 23.19
CA ALA A 172 -1.18 -27.26 24.36
C ALA A 172 -1.34 -26.31 25.55
N ARG A 173 -0.34 -25.45 25.83
CA ARG A 173 -0.43 -24.43 26.89
C ARG A 173 -1.52 -23.40 26.60
N GLN A 174 -1.62 -22.93 25.36
CA GLN A 174 -2.69 -22.00 24.96
C GLN A 174 -4.06 -22.65 25.02
N ALA A 175 -4.19 -23.94 24.71
CA ALA A 175 -5.43 -24.68 24.87
C ALA A 175 -5.81 -24.84 26.35
N GLU A 176 -4.84 -25.16 27.22
CA GLU A 176 -5.07 -25.21 28.66
C GLU A 176 -5.44 -23.84 29.23
N GLU A 177 -4.76 -22.78 28.82
CA GLU A 177 -5.06 -21.42 29.25
C GLU A 177 -6.44 -20.97 28.77
N LYS A 178 -6.80 -21.25 27.50
CA LYS A 178 -8.15 -21.00 26.99
C LYS A 178 -9.20 -21.79 27.76
N ALA A 179 -8.95 -23.06 28.05
CA ALA A 179 -9.87 -23.86 28.86
C ALA A 179 -10.03 -23.30 30.28
N ARG A 180 -8.94 -22.81 30.90
CA ARG A 180 -8.99 -22.13 32.20
C ARG A 180 -9.78 -20.82 32.13
N ARG A 181 -9.53 -19.99 31.12
CA ARG A 181 -10.28 -18.74 30.89
C ARG A 181 -11.75 -19.00 30.63
N GLU A 182 -12.10 -19.99 29.82
CA GLU A 182 -13.51 -20.36 29.58
C GLU A 182 -14.20 -20.86 30.86
N VAL A 183 -13.50 -21.60 31.73
CA VAL A 183 -14.03 -22.01 33.04
C VAL A 183 -14.19 -20.80 33.97
N GLU A 184 -13.22 -19.90 33.99
CA GLU A 184 -13.26 -18.66 34.78
C GLU A 184 -14.36 -17.71 34.31
N GLU A 185 -14.48 -17.47 33.01
CA GLU A 185 -15.54 -16.67 32.38
C GLU A 185 -16.92 -17.28 32.64
N LYS A 186 -17.08 -18.61 32.57
CA LYS A 186 -18.33 -19.27 32.96
C LYS A 186 -18.64 -19.07 34.44
N ALA A 187 -17.64 -19.20 35.31
CA ALA A 187 -17.82 -18.96 36.74
C ALA A 187 -18.15 -17.49 37.05
N GLU A 188 -17.57 -16.54 36.33
CA GLU A 188 -17.91 -15.11 36.42
C GLU A 188 -19.30 -14.81 35.90
N ALA A 189 -19.69 -15.40 34.77
CA ALA A 189 -21.04 -15.27 34.23
C ALA A 189 -22.09 -15.85 35.19
N GLU A 190 -21.81 -16.98 35.85
CA GLU A 190 -22.68 -17.56 36.87
C GLU A 190 -22.76 -16.68 38.12
N ARG A 191 -21.64 -16.11 38.58
CA ARG A 191 -21.62 -15.13 39.69
C ARG A 191 -22.42 -13.89 39.34
N GLN A 192 -22.24 -13.35 38.14
CA GLN A 192 -22.96 -12.15 37.69
C GLN A 192 -24.46 -12.44 37.52
N ALA A 193 -24.82 -13.61 37.00
CA ALA A 193 -26.22 -14.05 36.93
C ALA A 193 -26.84 -14.25 38.32
N ALA A 194 -26.08 -14.74 39.29
CA ALA A 194 -26.53 -14.85 40.68
C ALA A 194 -26.75 -13.47 41.31
N ILE A 195 -25.81 -12.54 41.13
CA ILE A 195 -25.93 -11.15 41.60
C ILE A 195 -27.14 -10.47 40.95
N GLN A 196 -27.35 -10.63 39.65
CA GLN A 196 -28.50 -10.05 38.96
C GLN A 196 -29.82 -10.61 39.50
N ARG A 197 -29.90 -11.93 39.76
CA ARG A 197 -31.09 -12.54 40.39
C ARG A 197 -31.34 -12.01 41.80
N GLU A 198 -30.30 -11.77 42.60
CA GLU A 198 -30.46 -11.16 43.93
C GLU A 198 -30.90 -9.70 43.85
N VAL A 199 -30.37 -8.92 42.91
CA VAL A 199 -30.79 -7.53 42.68
C VAL A 199 -32.24 -7.47 42.19
N ASP A 200 -32.61 -8.33 41.23
CA ASP A 200 -33.97 -8.40 40.72
C ASP A 200 -34.97 -8.85 41.81
N ALA A 201 -34.57 -9.80 42.66
CA ALA A 201 -35.38 -10.22 43.82
C ALA A 201 -35.55 -9.10 44.85
N LYS A 202 -34.51 -8.29 45.10
CA LYS A 202 -34.60 -7.12 45.99
C LYS A 202 -35.50 -6.02 45.41
N ILE A 203 -35.39 -5.73 44.12
CA ILE A 203 -36.25 -4.76 43.44
C ILE A 203 -37.72 -5.21 43.45
N ALA A 204 -37.97 -6.51 43.26
CA ALA A 204 -39.32 -7.07 43.36
C ALA A 204 -39.88 -6.98 44.79
N ALA A 205 -39.07 -7.26 45.81
CA ALA A 205 -39.46 -7.12 47.21
C ALA A 205 -39.76 -5.66 47.59
N GLU A 206 -38.92 -4.72 47.14
CA GLU A 206 -39.12 -3.28 47.38
C GLU A 206 -40.38 -2.75 46.70
N ARG A 207 -40.68 -3.19 45.46
CA ARG A 207 -41.94 -2.85 44.79
C ARG A 207 -43.17 -3.39 45.53
N ALA A 208 -43.08 -4.62 46.04
CA ALA A 208 -44.16 -5.21 46.83
C ALA A 208 -44.38 -4.46 48.16
N GLU A 209 -43.31 -4.01 48.81
CA GLU A 209 -43.40 -3.22 50.04
C GLU A 209 -43.99 -1.82 49.78
N GLN A 210 -43.57 -1.14 48.71
CA GLN A 210 -44.13 0.14 48.30
C GLN A 210 -45.61 0.04 47.94
N GLU A 211 -46.03 -1.05 47.29
CA GLU A 211 -47.44 -1.28 46.98
C GLU A 211 -48.29 -1.50 48.24
N ARG A 212 -47.76 -2.20 49.25
CA ARG A 212 -48.41 -2.36 50.55
C ARG A 212 -48.54 -1.04 51.31
N LEU A 213 -47.49 -0.22 51.33
CA LEU A 213 -47.54 1.12 51.95
C LEU A 213 -48.55 2.02 51.24
N ALA A 214 -48.57 2.01 49.91
CA ALA A 214 -49.52 2.79 49.13
C ALA A 214 -50.98 2.35 49.36
N ALA A 215 -51.22 1.05 49.54
CA ALA A 215 -52.54 0.52 49.90
C ALA A 215 -52.98 0.94 51.32
N GLU A 216 -52.06 0.91 52.29
CA GLU A 216 -52.33 1.36 53.66
C GLU A 216 -52.65 2.86 53.71
N GLN A 217 -51.92 3.68 52.95
CA GLN A 217 -52.14 5.12 52.93
C GLN A 217 -53.48 5.50 52.27
N ARG A 218 -53.88 4.78 51.21
CA ARG A 218 -55.22 4.94 50.60
C ARG A 218 -56.35 4.58 51.56
N ALA A 219 -56.16 3.59 52.43
CA ALA A 219 -57.14 3.22 53.45
C ALA A 219 -57.29 4.33 54.51
N LYS A 220 -56.18 4.88 55.00
CA LYS A 220 -56.19 6.01 55.96
C LYS A 220 -56.82 7.28 55.37
N ASP A 221 -56.55 7.59 54.11
CA ASP A 221 -57.16 8.76 53.44
C ASP A 221 -58.67 8.58 53.19
N ALA A 222 -59.15 7.36 52.97
CA ALA A 222 -60.58 7.07 52.86
C ALA A 222 -61.30 7.26 54.20
N GLU A 223 -60.69 6.83 55.30
CA GLU A 223 -61.23 6.97 56.66
C GLU A 223 -61.26 8.44 57.11
N ALA A 224 -60.22 9.21 56.78
CA ALA A 224 -60.16 10.66 57.04
C ALA A 224 -61.22 11.45 56.25
N ARG A 225 -61.54 11.04 55.01
CA ARG A 225 -62.62 11.67 54.22
C ARG A 225 -64.00 11.36 54.80
N ALA A 226 -64.25 10.12 55.22
CA ALA A 226 -65.50 9.73 55.86
C ALA A 226 -65.74 10.43 57.21
N ALA A 227 -64.67 10.74 57.96
CA ALA A 227 -64.77 11.52 59.20
C ALA A 227 -65.11 13.00 58.96
N ARG A 228 -64.57 13.60 57.89
CA ARG A 228 -64.86 15.00 57.52
C ARG A 228 -66.28 15.21 57.00
N GLU A 229 -66.81 14.28 56.21
CA GLU A 229 -68.21 14.35 55.74
C GLU A 229 -69.23 14.24 56.89
N LYS A 230 -68.94 13.42 57.91
CA LYS A 230 -69.81 13.33 59.10
C LYS A 230 -69.80 14.61 59.94
N ALA A 231 -68.65 15.27 60.09
CA ALA A 231 -68.55 16.53 60.81
C ALA A 231 -69.26 17.69 60.07
N GLU A 232 -69.14 17.76 58.74
CA GLU A 232 -69.82 18.79 57.93
C GLU A 232 -71.35 18.59 57.88
N ALA A 233 -71.84 17.35 57.96
CA ALA A 233 -73.27 17.06 58.06
C ALA A 233 -73.88 17.50 59.40
N GLU A 234 -73.15 17.31 60.50
CA GLU A 234 -73.59 17.71 61.85
C GLU A 234 -73.63 19.24 62.02
N GLU A 235 -72.68 19.95 61.42
CA GLU A 235 -72.64 21.42 61.45
C GLU A 235 -73.77 22.06 60.61
N ARG A 236 -74.15 21.44 59.47
CA ARG A 236 -75.31 21.86 58.67
C ARG A 236 -76.65 21.65 59.37
N ILE A 237 -76.80 20.61 60.18
CA ILE A 237 -78.00 20.39 61.01
C ILE A 237 -78.09 21.45 62.12
N ARG A 238 -76.96 21.82 62.72
CA ARG A 238 -76.93 22.86 63.76
C ARG A 238 -77.24 24.26 63.22
N GLN A 239 -76.74 24.58 62.02
CA GLN A 239 -77.03 25.85 61.35
C GLN A 239 -78.47 25.97 60.85
N THR A 240 -79.10 24.87 60.43
CA THR A 240 -80.53 24.87 60.03
C THR A 240 -81.46 25.01 61.24
N GLN A 241 -81.13 24.41 62.39
CA GLN A 241 -81.89 24.59 63.63
C GLN A 241 -81.78 26.01 64.20
N ALA A 242 -80.60 26.63 64.14
CA ALA A 242 -80.40 28.01 64.58
C ALA A 242 -81.16 29.05 63.72
N LYS A 243 -81.21 28.86 62.39
CA LYS A 243 -82.01 29.70 61.49
C LYS A 243 -83.52 29.56 61.71
N ALA A 244 -84.00 28.34 61.96
CA ALA A 244 -85.43 28.10 62.21
C ALA A 244 -85.92 28.71 63.54
N GLU A 245 -85.04 28.87 64.52
CA GLU A 245 -85.37 29.53 65.79
C GLU A 245 -85.38 31.07 65.68
N GLN A 246 -84.45 31.65 64.92
CA GLN A 246 -84.46 33.09 64.59
C GLN A 246 -85.68 33.50 63.76
N ASP A 247 -86.07 32.71 62.74
CA ASP A 247 -87.24 33.01 61.92
C ASP A 247 -88.56 32.97 62.72
N ARG A 248 -88.66 32.13 63.77
CA ARG A 248 -89.84 32.10 64.66
C ARG A 248 -89.93 33.33 65.56
N LEU A 249 -88.80 33.84 66.05
CA LEU A 249 -88.75 35.04 66.89
C LEU A 249 -89.07 36.30 66.08
N GLU A 250 -88.53 36.44 64.87
CA GLU A 250 -88.86 37.57 63.98
C GLU A 250 -90.31 37.56 63.46
N ALA A 251 -90.88 36.37 63.22
CA ALA A 251 -92.28 36.25 62.82
C ALA A 251 -93.25 36.65 63.95
N ALA A 252 -92.90 36.36 65.21
CA ALA A 252 -93.70 36.75 66.38
C ALA A 252 -93.64 38.27 66.66
N GLU A 253 -92.52 38.93 66.35
CA GLU A 253 -92.36 40.38 66.52
C GLU A 253 -93.07 41.17 65.40
N ARG A 254 -92.96 40.71 64.14
CA ARG A 254 -93.71 41.27 63.01
C ARG A 254 -95.23 41.14 63.19
N ALA A 255 -95.72 40.05 63.76
CA ALA A 255 -97.15 39.87 64.05
C ALA A 255 -97.67 40.86 65.11
N LYS A 256 -96.87 41.21 66.12
CA LYS A 256 -97.23 42.21 67.15
C LYS A 256 -97.20 43.64 66.60
N GLN A 257 -96.23 43.97 65.75
CA GLN A 257 -96.16 45.29 65.11
C GLN A 257 -97.25 45.49 64.04
N ALA A 258 -97.65 44.44 63.32
CA ALA A 258 -98.77 44.50 62.37
C ALA A 258 -100.13 44.74 63.05
N ALA A 259 -100.36 44.19 64.25
CA ALA A 259 -101.60 44.42 65.01
C ALA A 259 -101.71 45.88 65.52
N ILE A 260 -100.60 46.47 65.97
CA ILE A 260 -100.55 47.87 66.44
C ILE A 260 -100.71 48.85 65.27
N GLN A 261 -100.13 48.56 64.10
CA GLN A 261 -100.31 49.38 62.88
C GLN A 261 -101.76 49.30 62.37
N ALA A 262 -102.39 48.12 62.35
CA ALA A 262 -103.76 47.95 61.90
C ALA A 262 -104.81 48.69 62.77
N GLU A 263 -104.54 48.85 64.07
CA GLU A 263 -105.41 49.64 64.96
C GLU A 263 -105.16 51.15 64.82
N ALA A 264 -103.91 51.57 64.63
CA ALA A 264 -103.56 52.97 64.36
C ALA A 264 -104.07 53.48 63.00
N ASP A 265 -104.18 52.61 62.00
CA ASP A 265 -104.70 52.97 60.67
C ASP A 265 -106.24 53.02 60.63
N ARG A 266 -106.96 52.24 61.46
CA ARG A 266 -108.42 52.40 61.63
C ARG A 266 -108.81 53.71 62.30
N ILE A 267 -108.01 54.19 63.26
CA ILE A 267 -108.25 55.48 63.93
C ILE A 267 -107.93 56.65 62.98
N ARG A 268 -106.83 56.58 62.23
CA ARG A 268 -106.49 57.61 61.22
C ARG A 268 -107.50 57.69 60.07
N ALA A 269 -108.01 56.55 59.58
CA ALA A 269 -109.02 56.53 58.51
C ALA A 269 -110.38 57.12 58.96
N ALA A 270 -110.76 56.98 60.24
CA ALA A 270 -111.98 57.59 60.78
C ALA A 270 -111.85 59.11 60.99
N GLU A 271 -110.67 59.60 61.38
CA GLU A 271 -110.40 61.04 61.55
C GLU A 271 -110.23 61.77 60.20
N GLU A 272 -109.62 61.15 59.19
CA GLU A 272 -109.51 61.73 57.85
C GLU A 272 -110.87 61.86 57.15
N ALA A 273 -111.79 60.91 57.33
CA ALA A 273 -113.16 61.02 56.82
C ALA A 273 -113.94 62.18 57.48
N ALA A 274 -113.78 62.40 58.79
CA ALA A 274 -114.41 63.52 59.50
C ALA A 274 -113.77 64.89 59.17
N ALA A 275 -112.47 64.92 58.83
CA ALA A 275 -111.74 66.14 58.44
C ALA A 275 -111.95 66.53 56.97
N ALA A 276 -112.34 65.60 56.10
CA ALA A 276 -112.70 65.87 54.70
C ALA A 276 -114.08 66.53 54.56
N GLU A 277 -115.04 66.17 55.43
CA GLU A 277 -116.39 66.76 55.45
C GLU A 277 -116.38 68.23 55.95
N ARG A 278 -115.59 68.55 56.98
CA ARG A 278 -115.42 69.93 57.48
C ARG A 278 -114.70 70.84 56.49
N ARG A 279 -113.72 70.30 55.74
CA ARG A 279 -112.99 71.07 54.71
C ARG A 279 -113.86 71.47 53.51
N ARG A 280 -114.89 70.69 53.15
CA ARG A 280 -115.87 71.12 52.13
C ARG A 280 -116.72 72.31 52.59
N GLN A 281 -117.15 72.33 53.85
CA GLN A 281 -118.02 73.40 54.38
C GLN A 281 -117.26 74.74 54.59
N ASP A 282 -115.96 74.71 54.87
CA ASP A 282 -115.16 75.93 55.04
C ASP A 282 -114.74 76.58 53.71
N LEU A 283 -114.47 75.79 52.67
CA LEU A 283 -114.14 76.31 51.33
C LEU A 283 -115.32 77.03 50.68
N GLU A 284 -116.55 76.56 50.91
CA GLU A 284 -117.77 77.17 50.37
C GLU A 284 -118.08 78.54 51.02
N ARG A 285 -117.79 78.70 52.32
CA ARG A 285 -117.92 79.99 53.04
C ARG A 285 -116.85 81.01 52.66
N GLN A 286 -115.62 80.57 52.37
CA GLN A 286 -114.55 81.48 51.96
C GLN A 286 -114.73 82.02 50.54
N ALA A 287 -115.31 81.23 49.62
CA ALA A 287 -115.62 81.70 48.27
C ALA A 287 -116.67 82.82 48.25
N ALA A 288 -117.72 82.72 49.08
CA ALA A 288 -118.78 83.73 49.18
C ALA A 288 -118.30 85.08 49.75
N ALA A 289 -117.33 85.09 50.66
CA ALA A 289 -116.81 86.32 51.28
C ALA A 289 -115.82 87.11 50.38
N ALA A 290 -115.12 86.44 49.47
CA ALA A 290 -114.10 87.05 48.61
C ALA A 290 -114.71 87.80 47.40
N GLU A 291 -115.85 87.35 46.88
CA GLU A 291 -116.49 87.98 45.72
C GLU A 291 -117.12 89.34 46.07
N GLN A 292 -117.64 89.49 47.30
CA GLN A 292 -118.34 90.71 47.73
C GLN A 292 -117.38 91.90 47.93
N LYS A 293 -116.12 91.66 48.36
CA LYS A 293 -115.12 92.72 48.53
C LYS A 293 -114.56 93.28 47.22
N ARG A 294 -114.50 92.50 46.13
CA ARG A 294 -113.98 92.99 44.84
C ARG A 294 -114.95 93.97 44.15
N ARG A 295 -116.26 93.82 44.35
CA ARG A 295 -117.28 94.67 43.71
C ARG A 295 -117.35 96.09 44.29
N GLU A 296 -116.92 96.28 45.53
CA GLU A 296 -116.97 97.58 46.21
C GLU A 296 -115.74 98.45 45.92
N ALA A 297 -114.56 97.85 45.74
CA ALA A 297 -113.32 98.58 45.45
C ALA A 297 -113.31 99.23 44.05
N ASP A 298 -113.82 98.54 43.03
CA ASP A 298 -113.81 99.05 41.65
C ASP A 298 -114.72 100.28 41.44
N LYS A 299 -115.80 100.41 42.23
CA LYS A 299 -116.70 101.57 42.14
C LYS A 299 -116.06 102.83 42.71
N ALA A 300 -115.26 102.69 43.77
CA ALA A 300 -114.59 103.82 44.42
C ALA A 300 -113.49 104.41 43.54
N HIS A 301 -112.70 103.56 42.85
CA HIS A 301 -111.61 104.03 41.99
C HIS A 301 -112.11 104.89 40.82
N LYS A 302 -113.18 104.44 40.15
CA LYS A 302 -113.76 105.14 39.01
C LYS A 302 -114.35 106.51 39.35
N ALA A 303 -114.93 106.65 40.54
CA ALA A 303 -115.50 107.92 40.98
C ALA A 303 -114.42 109.00 41.20
N THR A 304 -113.25 108.61 41.71
CA THR A 304 -112.15 109.54 42.01
C THR A 304 -111.55 110.14 40.74
N ILE A 305 -111.29 109.31 39.71
CA ILE A 305 -110.67 109.78 38.47
C ILE A 305 -111.58 110.76 37.72
N ASN A 306 -112.88 110.45 37.64
CA ASN A 306 -113.83 111.35 36.97
C ASN A 306 -113.92 112.73 37.61
N ARG A 307 -113.76 112.80 38.94
CA ARG A 307 -113.78 114.07 39.66
C ARG A 307 -112.52 114.91 39.37
N ALA A 308 -111.35 114.26 39.29
CA ALA A 308 -110.10 114.94 38.96
C ALA A 308 -110.10 115.53 37.53
N VAL A 309 -110.67 114.81 36.55
CA VAL A 309 -110.78 115.30 35.18
C VAL A 309 -111.75 116.48 35.08
N LEU A 310 -112.82 116.46 35.89
CA LEU A 310 -113.76 117.57 35.96
C LEU A 310 -113.08 118.87 36.42
N ASP A 311 -112.28 118.80 37.48
CA ASP A 311 -111.58 119.96 38.05
C ASP A 311 -110.54 120.54 37.08
N ALA A 312 -109.83 119.68 36.35
CA ALA A 312 -108.86 120.12 35.34
C ALA A 312 -109.52 120.89 34.19
N LEU A 313 -110.68 120.42 33.71
CA LEU A 313 -111.43 121.11 32.65
C LEU A 313 -111.92 122.50 33.09
N LEU A 314 -112.34 122.65 34.34
CA LEU A 314 -112.78 123.93 34.89
C LEU A 314 -111.66 124.99 34.98
N THR A 315 -110.41 124.55 35.10
CA THR A 315 -109.28 125.46 35.38
C THR A 315 -108.58 125.92 34.11
N GLU A 316 -108.36 125.01 33.15
CA GLU A 316 -107.55 125.27 31.94
C GLU A 316 -108.37 125.81 30.76
N THR A 317 -109.69 125.82 30.88
CA THR A 317 -110.59 126.24 29.80
C THR A 317 -111.71 127.12 30.31
N ASN A 318 -112.22 128.02 29.46
CA ASN A 318 -113.21 129.03 29.86
C ASN A 318 -114.66 128.53 29.76
N ILE A 319 -114.90 127.23 30.04
CA ILE A 319 -116.21 126.57 29.98
C ILE A 319 -116.83 126.44 31.38
N SER A 320 -118.15 126.52 31.46
CA SER A 320 -118.87 126.42 32.73
C SER A 320 -118.87 124.99 33.27
N GLU A 321 -119.09 124.84 34.58
CA GLU A 321 -119.11 123.54 35.25
C GLU A 321 -120.12 122.56 34.64
N GLU A 322 -121.27 123.06 34.19
CA GLU A 322 -122.27 122.23 33.51
C GLU A 322 -121.76 121.71 32.15
N GLN A 323 -121.02 122.54 31.40
CA GLN A 323 -120.43 122.14 30.13
C GLN A 323 -119.26 121.16 30.35
N ALA A 324 -118.44 121.36 31.38
CA ALA A 324 -117.36 120.43 31.74
C ALA A 324 -117.90 119.05 32.17
N LYS A 325 -118.98 119.00 32.97
CA LYS A 325 -119.66 117.73 33.34
C LYS A 325 -120.21 117.02 32.11
N ALA A 326 -120.83 117.75 31.19
CA ALA A 326 -121.35 117.18 29.95
C ALA A 326 -120.24 116.55 29.10
N VAL A 327 -119.06 117.18 29.03
CA VAL A 327 -117.88 116.66 28.31
C VAL A 327 -117.32 115.40 28.97
N VAL A 328 -117.13 115.38 30.30
CA VAL A 328 -116.63 114.17 31.00
C VAL A 328 -117.59 112.99 30.83
N VAL A 329 -118.90 113.22 30.90
CA VAL A 329 -119.91 112.16 30.68
C VAL A 329 -119.92 111.68 29.23
N ALA A 330 -119.79 112.57 28.25
CA ALA A 330 -119.71 112.21 26.85
C ALA A 330 -118.46 111.36 26.56
N ILE A 331 -117.31 111.70 27.15
CA ILE A 331 -116.07 110.93 27.02
C ILE A 331 -116.16 109.58 27.75
N ALA A 332 -116.70 109.55 28.97
CA ALA A 332 -116.85 108.31 29.74
C ALA A 332 -117.79 107.31 29.07
N ARG A 333 -118.75 107.79 28.27
CA ARG A 333 -119.65 106.99 27.44
C ARG A 333 -119.08 106.66 26.06
N GLY A 334 -117.88 107.14 25.72
CA GLY A 334 -117.22 106.92 24.43
C GLY A 334 -117.89 107.65 23.25
N LEU A 335 -118.66 108.70 23.52
CA LEU A 335 -119.42 109.45 22.50
C LEU A 335 -118.58 110.51 21.78
N VAL A 336 -117.38 110.80 22.29
CA VAL A 336 -116.39 111.66 21.63
C VAL A 336 -115.34 110.77 20.96
N PRO A 337 -115.27 110.73 19.61
CA PRO A 337 -114.32 109.89 18.90
C PRO A 337 -112.86 110.24 19.25
N HIS A 338 -112.00 109.22 19.32
CA HIS A 338 -110.55 109.34 19.55
C HIS A 338 -110.09 109.84 20.93
N ILE A 339 -110.96 109.84 21.95
CA ILE A 339 -110.61 110.16 23.34
C ILE A 339 -111.17 109.10 24.30
N THR A 340 -110.36 108.64 25.27
CA THR A 340 -110.71 107.58 26.24
C THR A 340 -110.28 107.97 27.66
N LEU A 341 -111.14 107.72 28.66
CA LEU A 341 -110.79 107.86 30.09
C LEU A 341 -110.17 106.57 30.61
N MET A 342 -108.97 106.65 31.18
CA MET A 342 -108.32 105.53 31.88
C MET A 342 -108.64 105.63 33.37
N TYR A 343 -109.13 104.52 33.94
CA TYR A 343 -109.62 104.46 35.32
C TYR A 343 -108.66 103.76 36.25
#